data_AF-A0AAV2Q8E1-F1
#
_entry.id   AF-A0AAV2Q8E1-F1
#
_cell.length_a   1.000
_cell.length_b   1.000
_cell.length_c   1.000
_cell.angle_alpha   90.00
_cell.angle_beta   90.00
_cell.angle_gamma   90.00
#
_symmetry.space_group_name_H-M   'P 1'
#
loop_
_entity.id
_entity.type
_entity.pdbx_description
1 polymer ?
#
loop_
_entity_poly.entity_id
_entity_poly.type
_entity_poly.pdbx_seq_one_letter_code
_entity_poly.pdbx_strand_id
1 'polypeptide(L)'
;MENPTEEENSNGQVEKSGAENKLFIVKDHKFTPKFFNQPTFCCHCKDFIWGIIGKQGFQCETCTFVIHKRCHEFVAFKCLGKDKDTNSDDSQTAHSFWIHSYTTPTFCDHCGSFLHGICSQGKQCDACFMNVHHDCEEFIPNICGHIHTEKRGRINIGILCNDTLLSVKINEAKNLCPMDPNGLSDPYVRVKILSDNIQLE
;
A
#
# COMPACT_ATOMS: atom_id res chain seq x y z
N MET A 1 -12.63 -22.01 -32.80
CA MET A 1 -12.88 -20.59 -32.51
C MET A 1 -12.91 -20.47 -31.00
N GLU A 2 -11.75 -20.31 -30.40
CA GLU A 2 -11.58 -20.13 -28.96
C GLU A 2 -10.54 -19.01 -28.80
N ASN A 3 -10.89 -17.97 -28.05
CA ASN A 3 -10.09 -16.77 -27.84
C ASN A 3 -8.91 -17.07 -26.89
N PRO A 4 -7.70 -16.54 -27.14
CA PRO A 4 -6.64 -16.52 -26.14
C PRO A 4 -6.89 -15.41 -25.11
N THR A 5 -6.61 -15.75 -23.87
CA THR A 5 -6.64 -14.92 -22.65
C THR A 5 -5.80 -13.65 -22.76
N GLU A 6 -6.39 -12.50 -22.38
CA GLU A 6 -5.70 -11.22 -22.22
C GLU A 6 -4.78 -11.26 -20.99
N GLU A 7 -3.46 -11.24 -21.21
CA GLU A 7 -2.47 -10.92 -20.18
C GLU A 7 -2.45 -9.39 -19.98
N GLU A 8 -2.98 -8.89 -18.87
CA GLU A 8 -2.83 -7.49 -18.48
C GLU A 8 -1.37 -7.18 -18.14
N ASN A 9 -0.72 -6.49 -19.06
CA ASN A 9 0.69 -6.09 -19.01
C ASN A 9 0.85 -4.91 -18.03
N SER A 10 1.17 -5.18 -16.76
CA SER A 10 1.42 -4.16 -15.74
C SER A 10 2.84 -3.58 -15.86
N ASN A 11 3.07 -2.73 -16.87
CA ASN A 11 4.29 -1.92 -16.97
C ASN A 11 3.88 -0.45 -17.14
N GLY A 12 4.05 0.34 -16.08
CA GLY A 12 3.71 1.76 -16.06
C GLY A 12 4.44 2.55 -17.15
N GLN A 13 3.73 3.46 -17.83
CA GLN A 13 4.32 4.35 -18.82
C GLN A 13 5.16 5.43 -18.12
N VAL A 14 6.43 5.52 -18.51
CA VAL A 14 7.35 6.58 -18.10
C VAL A 14 7.43 7.60 -19.23
N GLU A 15 6.74 8.72 -19.10
CA GLU A 15 6.90 9.84 -20.02
C GLU A 15 8.19 10.61 -19.67
N LYS A 16 9.10 10.73 -20.64
CA LYS A 16 10.37 11.47 -20.47
C LYS A 16 10.21 12.89 -21.01
N SER A 17 10.21 13.87 -20.12
CA SER A 17 10.54 15.27 -20.42
C SER A 17 11.79 15.68 -19.62
N GLY A 18 12.51 16.70 -20.11
CA GLY A 18 13.89 17.05 -19.74
C GLY A 18 14.18 17.26 -18.25
N ALA A 19 15.47 17.42 -17.94
CA ALA A 19 16.05 17.44 -16.60
C ALA A 19 15.19 18.15 -15.54
N GLU A 20 14.90 17.42 -14.46
CA GLU A 20 14.15 17.82 -13.26
C GLU A 20 12.62 17.80 -13.30
N ASN A 21 12.02 16.62 -13.51
CA ASN A 21 10.93 16.03 -12.68
C ASN A 21 10.32 14.84 -13.42
N LYS A 22 10.90 13.64 -13.21
CA LYS A 22 10.36 12.41 -13.79
C LYS A 22 8.97 12.14 -13.20
N LEU A 23 7.95 12.24 -14.05
CA LEU A 23 6.57 11.86 -13.74
C LEU A 23 6.42 10.34 -13.88
N PHE A 24 5.75 9.72 -12.90
CA PHE A 24 5.47 8.29 -12.92
C PHE A 24 3.96 8.07 -12.88
N ILE A 25 3.40 7.43 -13.91
CA ILE A 25 1.97 7.13 -13.97
C ILE A 25 1.76 5.67 -13.62
N VAL A 26 1.04 5.41 -12.52
CA VAL A 26 0.70 4.04 -12.07
C VAL A 26 -0.76 4.02 -11.64
N LYS A 27 -1.59 3.19 -12.29
CA LYS A 27 -3.03 3.06 -11.98
C LYS A 27 -3.70 4.45 -11.85
N ASP A 28 -3.50 5.31 -12.85
CA ASP A 28 -4.01 6.69 -12.92
C ASP A 28 -3.48 7.66 -11.84
N HIS A 29 -2.60 7.23 -10.94
CA HIS A 29 -1.85 8.13 -10.09
C HIS A 29 -0.71 8.79 -10.86
N LYS A 30 -0.70 10.13 -10.86
CA LYS A 30 0.41 10.96 -11.36
C LYS A 30 1.40 11.24 -10.23
N PHE A 31 2.40 10.39 -10.06
CA PHE A 31 3.39 10.50 -8.99
C PHE A 31 4.55 11.41 -9.38
N THR A 32 4.82 12.41 -8.53
CA THR A 32 6.01 13.26 -8.65
C THR A 32 6.93 13.16 -7.43
N PRO A 33 8.25 13.24 -7.63
CA PRO A 33 9.23 13.27 -6.54
C PRO A 33 9.03 14.46 -5.59
N LYS A 34 8.86 14.18 -4.30
CA LYS A 34 8.60 15.20 -3.28
C LYS A 34 9.57 15.13 -2.10
N PHE A 35 9.91 16.31 -1.57
CA PHE A 35 10.55 16.50 -0.28
C PHE A 35 9.46 16.71 0.77
N PHE A 36 9.52 15.96 1.87
CA PHE A 36 8.57 16.09 2.97
C PHE A 36 9.27 16.79 4.13
N ASN A 37 8.79 17.98 4.50
CA ASN A 37 9.33 18.81 5.58
C ASN A 37 8.80 18.44 6.97
N GLN A 38 7.95 17.40 7.03
CA GLN A 38 7.35 16.87 8.24
C GLN A 38 7.45 15.35 8.22
N PRO A 39 7.31 14.68 9.38
CA PRO A 39 7.24 13.23 9.41
C PRO A 39 6.05 12.72 8.57
N THR A 40 6.36 11.96 7.51
CA THR A 40 5.36 11.37 6.60
C THR A 40 5.58 9.88 6.47
N PHE A 41 4.50 9.09 6.55
CA PHE A 41 4.54 7.64 6.39
C PHE A 41 4.08 7.21 5.00
N CYS A 42 4.68 6.14 4.49
CA CYS A 42 4.31 5.55 3.21
C CYS A 42 2.94 4.88 3.33
N CYS A 43 1.99 5.27 2.48
CA CYS A 43 0.62 4.76 2.57
C CYS A 43 0.49 3.30 2.11
N HIS A 44 1.48 2.80 1.37
CA HIS A 44 1.58 1.40 0.94
C HIS A 44 2.11 0.48 2.05
N CYS A 45 3.33 0.69 2.54
CA CYS A 45 3.96 -0.20 3.52
C CYS A 45 3.80 0.24 4.98
N LYS A 46 3.27 1.45 5.23
CA LYS A 46 3.08 2.07 6.55
C LYS A 46 4.37 2.38 7.32
N ASP A 47 5.53 2.28 6.66
CA ASP A 47 6.81 2.68 7.24
C ASP A 47 7.12 4.15 6.98
N PHE A 48 8.01 4.70 7.80
CA PHE A 48 8.43 6.08 7.71
C PHE A 48 9.17 6.39 6.40
N ILE A 49 8.86 7.52 5.77
CA ILE A 49 9.60 8.02 4.61
C ILE A 49 10.80 8.80 5.15
N TRP A 50 11.95 8.14 5.23
CA TRP A 50 13.19 8.70 5.79
C TRP A 50 14.22 9.02 4.70
N GLY A 51 15.01 10.07 4.95
CA GLY A 51 16.16 10.47 4.14
C GLY A 51 16.59 11.91 4.45
N ILE A 52 17.88 12.12 4.76
CA ILE A 52 18.38 13.41 5.29
C ILE A 52 18.53 14.48 4.19
N ILE A 53 18.66 14.09 2.91
CA ILE A 53 18.98 15.00 1.80
C ILE A 53 18.11 14.66 0.57
N GLY A 54 17.45 15.67 -0.01
CA GLY A 54 16.75 15.58 -1.30
C GLY A 54 15.35 14.94 -1.26
N LYS A 55 14.72 14.73 -2.42
CA LYS A 55 13.37 14.13 -2.57
C LYS A 55 13.32 12.73 -1.97
N GLN A 56 12.48 12.49 -0.96
CA GLN A 56 12.47 11.27 -0.13
C GLN A 56 11.43 10.23 -0.61
N GLY A 57 10.35 10.68 -1.25
CA GLY A 57 9.29 9.80 -1.74
C GLY A 57 8.55 10.40 -2.92
N PHE A 58 7.44 9.78 -3.29
CA PHE A 58 6.53 10.23 -4.33
C PHE A 58 5.20 10.67 -3.72
N GLN A 59 4.60 11.69 -4.30
CA GLN A 59 3.24 12.11 -4.00
C GLN A 59 2.43 12.16 -5.29
N CYS A 60 1.20 11.64 -5.25
CA CYS A 60 0.27 11.80 -6.34
C CYS A 60 -0.22 13.27 -6.41
N GLU A 61 -0.15 13.89 -7.58
CA GLU A 61 -0.59 15.27 -7.78
C GLU A 61 -2.11 15.44 -7.67
N THR A 62 -2.87 14.38 -7.94
CA THR A 62 -4.34 14.42 -7.95
C THR A 62 -4.94 14.19 -6.57
N CYS A 63 -4.63 13.04 -5.93
CA CYS A 63 -5.28 12.63 -4.69
C CYS A 63 -4.39 12.81 -3.45
N THR A 64 -3.16 13.31 -3.59
CA THR A 64 -2.18 13.44 -2.50
C THR A 64 -1.67 12.14 -1.88
N PHE A 65 -1.94 10.98 -2.50
CA PHE A 65 -1.43 9.70 -2.03
C PHE A 65 0.11 9.69 -1.97
N VAL A 66 0.68 9.39 -0.79
CA VAL A 66 2.14 9.47 -0.54
C VAL A 66 2.74 8.09 -0.31
N ILE A 67 3.86 7.81 -0.98
CA ILE A 67 4.56 6.51 -0.93
C ILE A 67 6.08 6.66 -1.06
N HIS A 68 6.83 5.62 -0.67
CA HIS A 68 8.25 5.54 -1.00
C HIS A 68 8.45 5.42 -2.51
N LYS A 69 9.64 5.83 -2.98
CA LYS A 69 10.07 5.59 -4.36
C LYS A 69 10.01 4.12 -4.75
N ARG A 70 10.32 3.19 -3.83
CA ARG A 70 10.24 1.75 -4.09
C ARG A 70 8.79 1.23 -4.15
N CYS A 71 7.84 1.90 -3.49
CA CYS A 71 6.49 1.38 -3.33
C CYS A 71 5.54 1.74 -4.49
N HIS A 72 5.93 2.67 -5.37
CA HIS A 72 5.05 3.15 -6.44
C HIS A 72 4.64 2.10 -7.45
N GLU A 73 5.49 1.10 -7.70
CA GLU A 73 5.19 0.01 -8.64
C GLU A 73 4.17 -0.99 -8.07
N PHE A 74 3.86 -0.92 -6.78
CA PHE A 74 3.00 -1.89 -6.08
C PHE A 74 1.62 -1.35 -5.73
N VAL A 75 1.30 -0.13 -6.16
CA VAL A 75 -0.04 0.45 -6.01
C VAL A 75 -1.02 -0.37 -6.85
N ALA A 76 -1.96 -1.03 -6.19
CA ALA A 76 -2.89 -1.98 -6.81
C ALA A 76 -4.25 -1.37 -7.17
N PHE A 77 -4.57 -0.17 -6.67
CA PHE A 77 -5.85 0.50 -6.88
C PHE A 77 -5.71 1.70 -7.82
N LYS A 78 -6.80 2.07 -8.48
CA LYS A 78 -6.85 3.25 -9.36
C LYS A 78 -6.98 4.53 -8.55
N CYS A 79 -6.33 5.60 -9.01
CA CYS A 79 -6.52 6.93 -8.44
C CYS A 79 -7.96 7.39 -8.66
N LEU A 80 -8.73 7.56 -7.58
CA LEU A 80 -10.10 8.06 -7.68
C LEU A 80 -10.21 9.54 -8.07
N GLY A 81 -9.13 10.31 -7.87
CA GLY A 81 -9.03 11.70 -8.32
C GLY A 81 -10.19 12.61 -7.89
N LYS A 82 -10.42 13.69 -8.64
CA LYS A 82 -11.53 14.65 -8.43
C LYS A 82 -12.76 14.32 -9.27
N ASP A 83 -12.59 13.53 -10.33
CA ASP A 83 -13.65 13.11 -11.23
C ASP A 83 -14.02 11.67 -10.87
N LYS A 84 -15.04 11.52 -10.01
CA LYS A 84 -15.63 10.22 -9.70
C LYS A 84 -16.29 9.67 -10.95
N ASP A 85 -15.57 8.86 -11.72
CA ASP A 85 -16.24 7.96 -12.64
C ASP A 85 -17.06 6.99 -11.79
N THR A 86 -18.37 7.23 -11.73
CA THR A 86 -19.39 6.42 -11.02
C THR A 86 -19.56 5.00 -11.58
N ASN A 87 -18.56 4.48 -12.30
CA ASN A 87 -18.45 3.09 -12.71
C ASN A 87 -17.57 2.33 -11.70
N SER A 88 -17.83 2.51 -10.40
CA SER A 88 -17.30 1.58 -9.41
C SER A 88 -18.05 0.27 -9.64
N ASP A 89 -17.32 -0.74 -10.12
CA ASP A 89 -17.72 -2.13 -10.13
C ASP A 89 -18.49 -2.44 -8.83
N ASP A 90 -19.79 -2.75 -8.95
CA ASP A 90 -20.79 -2.92 -7.87
C ASP A 90 -20.42 -4.03 -6.85
N SER A 91 -19.28 -4.69 -7.08
CA SER A 91 -18.73 -5.79 -6.29
C SER A 91 -17.72 -5.37 -5.21
N GLN A 92 -17.35 -4.09 -5.10
CA GLN A 92 -16.32 -3.65 -4.14
C GLN A 92 -16.90 -3.21 -2.79
N THR A 93 -16.28 -3.65 -1.68
CA THR A 93 -16.76 -3.41 -0.31
C THR A 93 -16.42 -1.99 0.18
N ALA A 94 -17.42 -1.11 0.29
CA ALA A 94 -17.22 0.25 0.78
C ALA A 94 -16.78 0.31 2.26
N HIS A 95 -15.99 1.33 2.61
CA HIS A 95 -15.63 1.62 4.00
C HIS A 95 -16.81 2.28 4.73
N SER A 96 -17.00 1.93 6.00
CA SER A 96 -17.90 2.66 6.91
C SER A 96 -17.08 3.56 7.83
N PHE A 97 -16.97 4.86 7.50
CA PHE A 97 -16.18 5.84 8.25
C PHE A 97 -17.02 6.60 9.29
N TRP A 98 -16.42 6.86 10.46
CA TRP A 98 -17.02 7.68 11.51
C TRP A 98 -16.00 8.69 12.08
N ILE A 99 -16.48 9.83 12.58
CA ILE A 99 -15.62 10.90 13.14
C ILE A 99 -14.97 10.42 14.44
N HIS A 100 -13.64 10.32 14.46
CA HIS A 100 -12.88 9.75 15.57
C HIS A 100 -11.99 10.80 16.26
N SER A 101 -11.88 10.69 17.59
CA SER A 101 -10.92 11.47 18.39
C SER A 101 -9.77 10.58 18.85
N TYR A 102 -8.57 10.84 18.33
CA TYR A 102 -7.38 10.05 18.60
C TYR A 102 -6.68 10.55 19.87
N THR A 103 -6.41 9.64 20.81
CA THR A 103 -5.68 9.94 22.06
C THR A 103 -4.17 9.86 21.91
N THR A 104 -3.68 9.29 20.82
CA THR A 104 -2.27 9.14 20.50
C THR A 104 -1.95 9.76 19.14
N PRO A 105 -0.69 10.16 18.89
CA PRO A 105 -0.28 10.67 17.60
C PRO A 105 -0.61 9.67 16.48
N THR A 106 -1.55 10.05 15.60
CA THR A 106 -2.06 9.18 14.53
C THR A 106 -1.86 9.86 13.18
N PHE A 107 -1.59 9.07 12.14
CA PHE A 107 -1.32 9.54 10.78
C PHE A 107 -2.39 9.04 9.83
N CYS A 108 -2.70 9.87 8.82
CA CYS A 108 -3.64 9.53 7.77
C CYS A 108 -3.07 8.41 6.88
N ASP A 109 -3.86 7.37 6.68
CA ASP A 109 -3.52 6.19 5.88
C ASP A 109 -3.51 6.44 4.37
N HIS A 110 -3.91 7.65 3.94
CA HIS A 110 -3.98 8.08 2.54
C HIS A 110 -2.92 9.09 2.14
N CYS A 111 -2.73 10.18 2.90
CA CYS A 111 -1.74 11.21 2.60
C CYS A 111 -0.46 11.08 3.45
N GLY A 112 -0.42 10.13 4.39
CA GLY A 112 0.74 9.82 5.24
C GLY A 112 1.06 10.87 6.30
N SER A 113 0.29 11.96 6.36
CA SER A 113 0.53 13.11 7.26
C SER A 113 -0.26 13.00 8.56
N PHE A 114 0.17 13.77 9.56
CA PHE A 114 -0.41 13.78 10.89
C PHE A 114 -1.89 14.19 10.90
N LEU A 115 -2.74 13.48 11.65
CA LEU A 115 -4.12 13.87 11.94
C LEU A 115 -4.11 14.95 13.02
N HIS A 116 -4.19 16.22 12.62
CA HIS A 116 -4.03 17.36 13.50
C HIS A 116 -5.29 17.68 14.32
N GLY A 117 -5.10 18.22 15.54
CA GLY A 117 -6.18 18.74 16.39
C GLY A 117 -6.27 18.03 17.75
N ILE A 118 -7.10 18.57 18.64
CA ILE A 118 -7.28 18.06 20.02
C ILE A 118 -8.37 16.99 20.09
N CYS A 119 -9.44 17.16 19.32
CA CYS A 119 -10.54 16.20 19.20
C CYS A 119 -10.99 16.11 17.73
N SER A 120 -11.64 15.02 17.35
CA SER A 120 -12.24 14.82 16.02
C SER A 120 -11.27 15.06 14.86
N GLN A 121 -10.01 14.64 15.01
CA GLN A 121 -8.92 14.96 14.07
C GLN A 121 -9.11 14.34 12.69
N GLY A 122 -9.93 13.29 12.60
CA GLY A 122 -10.20 12.59 11.34
C GLY A 122 -11.34 11.60 11.47
N LYS A 123 -11.36 10.63 10.56
CA LYS A 123 -12.34 9.55 10.50
C LYS A 123 -11.64 8.21 10.59
N GLN A 124 -12.31 7.23 11.19
CA GLN A 124 -11.84 5.84 11.28
C GLN A 124 -12.87 4.91 10.65
N CYS A 125 -12.41 3.91 9.90
CA CYS A 125 -13.29 2.88 9.39
C CYS A 125 -13.60 1.85 10.49
N ASP A 126 -14.87 1.52 10.70
CA ASP A 126 -15.32 0.58 11.73
C ASP A 126 -14.85 -0.87 11.48
N ALA A 127 -14.74 -1.27 10.21
CA ALA A 127 -14.39 -2.63 9.83
C ALA A 127 -12.88 -2.89 9.74
N CYS A 128 -12.11 -1.96 9.15
CA CYS A 128 -10.68 -2.16 8.90
C CYS A 128 -9.75 -1.23 9.69
N PHE A 129 -10.30 -0.35 10.53
CA PHE A 129 -9.56 0.62 11.34
C PHE A 129 -8.65 1.57 10.57
N MET A 130 -8.90 1.75 9.27
CA MET A 130 -8.21 2.77 8.46
C MET A 130 -8.53 4.16 9.00
N ASN A 131 -7.51 4.99 9.18
CA ASN A 131 -7.61 6.34 9.72
C ASN A 131 -7.33 7.36 8.62
N VAL A 132 -8.24 8.30 8.38
CA VAL A 132 -8.09 9.30 7.32
C VAL A 132 -8.44 10.70 7.82
N HIS A 133 -7.91 11.74 7.17
CA HIS A 133 -8.45 13.09 7.35
C HIS A 133 -9.88 13.15 6.80
N HIS A 134 -10.66 14.12 7.27
CA HIS A 134 -12.01 14.38 6.77
C HIS A 134 -12.04 14.56 5.25
N ASP A 135 -11.09 15.33 4.71
CA ASP A 135 -10.97 15.62 3.28
C ASP A 135 -10.30 14.49 2.48
N CYS A 136 -9.67 13.52 3.15
CA CYS A 136 -9.03 12.39 2.47
C CYS A 136 -10.01 11.26 2.14
N GLU A 137 -11.15 11.19 2.83
CA GLU A 137 -12.15 10.12 2.67
C GLU A 137 -12.62 9.96 1.22
N GLU A 138 -12.82 11.08 0.52
CA GLU A 138 -13.36 11.04 -0.85
C GLU A 138 -12.41 10.39 -1.88
N PHE A 139 -11.13 10.27 -1.54
CA PHE A 139 -10.11 9.67 -2.40
C PHE A 139 -9.84 8.19 -2.08
N ILE A 140 -10.56 7.60 -1.13
CA ILE A 140 -10.35 6.22 -0.69
C ILE A 140 -11.13 5.24 -1.58
N PRO A 141 -10.48 4.22 -2.17
CA PRO A 141 -11.17 3.17 -2.92
C PRO A 141 -12.08 2.33 -2.02
N ASN A 142 -13.18 1.82 -2.59
CA ASN A 142 -14.13 0.94 -1.90
C ASN A 142 -13.61 -0.50 -1.74
N ILE A 143 -12.40 -0.68 -1.20
CA ILE A 143 -11.75 -2.00 -1.01
C ILE A 143 -11.59 -2.35 0.47
N CYS A 144 -12.61 -2.05 1.27
CA CYS A 144 -12.58 -2.26 2.71
C CYS A 144 -12.33 -3.73 3.07
N GLY A 145 -11.44 -3.96 4.04
CA GLY A 145 -11.05 -5.31 4.46
C GLY A 145 -10.04 -6.01 3.54
N HIS A 146 -9.76 -5.47 2.35
CA HIS A 146 -8.70 -6.00 1.50
C HIS A 146 -7.33 -5.54 2.01
N ILE A 147 -6.39 -6.48 2.11
CA ILE A 147 -4.99 -6.18 2.43
C ILE A 147 -4.35 -5.52 1.20
N HIS A 148 -4.48 -4.21 1.10
CA HIS A 148 -3.80 -3.42 0.08
C HIS A 148 -2.44 -2.90 0.57
N THR A 149 -2.08 -3.14 1.84
CA THR A 149 -0.81 -2.69 2.44
C THR A 149 0.23 -3.80 2.44
N GLU A 150 1.37 -3.59 1.79
CA GLU A 150 2.47 -4.56 1.76
C GLU A 150 3.46 -4.27 2.91
N LYS A 151 3.02 -4.46 4.16
CA LYS A 151 3.83 -4.14 5.36
C LYS A 151 5.12 -4.95 5.48
N ARG A 152 5.12 -6.20 5.02
CA ARG A 152 6.24 -7.16 5.21
C ARG A 152 6.82 -7.70 3.91
N GLY A 153 6.48 -7.08 2.78
CA GLY A 153 6.79 -7.62 1.46
C GLY A 153 5.82 -8.72 1.02
N ARG A 154 6.18 -9.37 -0.09
CA ARG A 154 5.46 -10.50 -0.68
C ARG A 154 6.39 -11.70 -0.78
N ILE A 155 5.82 -12.90 -0.63
CA ILE A 155 6.51 -14.17 -0.84
C ILE A 155 5.77 -14.98 -1.90
N ASN A 156 6.49 -15.46 -2.90
CA ASN A 156 5.99 -16.37 -3.92
C ASN A 156 6.28 -17.81 -3.46
N ILE A 157 5.21 -18.56 -3.19
CA ILE A 157 5.27 -19.95 -2.77
C ILE A 157 4.44 -20.82 -3.73
N GLY A 158 4.96 -21.99 -4.06
CA GLY A 158 4.21 -23.06 -4.73
C GLY A 158 3.87 -24.15 -3.74
N ILE A 159 2.61 -24.54 -3.65
CA ILE A 159 2.16 -25.65 -2.81
C ILE A 159 1.51 -26.68 -3.74
N LEU A 160 2.03 -27.91 -3.71
CA LEU A 160 1.40 -29.05 -4.35
C LEU A 160 1.12 -30.09 -3.29
N CYS A 161 -0.13 -30.52 -3.20
CA CYS A 161 -0.54 -31.60 -2.32
C CYS A 161 -1.09 -32.75 -3.16
N ASN A 162 -0.61 -33.95 -2.91
CA ASN A 162 -1.27 -35.19 -3.33
C ASN A 162 -1.58 -36.02 -2.07
N ASP A 163 -2.20 -37.18 -2.24
CA ASP A 163 -2.73 -38.00 -1.12
C ASP A 163 -1.69 -38.35 -0.03
N THR A 164 -0.38 -38.33 -0.37
CA THR A 164 0.69 -38.75 0.55
C THR A 164 1.82 -37.73 0.71
N LEU A 165 1.88 -36.70 -0.12
CA LEU A 165 3.03 -35.79 -0.21
C LEU A 165 2.56 -34.34 -0.34
N LEU A 166 3.02 -33.53 0.62
CA LEU A 166 2.98 -32.08 0.57
C LEU A 166 4.33 -31.55 0.06
N SER A 167 4.36 -30.98 -1.13
CA SER A 167 5.52 -30.30 -1.69
C SER A 167 5.36 -28.79 -1.55
N VAL A 168 6.29 -28.16 -0.84
CA VAL A 168 6.33 -26.70 -0.63
C VAL A 168 7.57 -26.16 -1.32
N LYS A 169 7.37 -25.31 -2.33
CA LYS A 169 8.43 -24.63 -3.07
C LYS A 169 8.46 -23.16 -2.66
N ILE A 170 9.57 -22.71 -2.09
CA ILE A 170 9.80 -21.29 -1.79
C ILE A 170 10.55 -20.68 -2.99
N ASN A 171 9.91 -19.81 -3.76
CA ASN A 171 10.48 -19.29 -5.00
C ASN A 171 11.29 -18.01 -4.77
N GLU A 172 10.62 -16.92 -4.39
CA GLU A 172 11.25 -15.62 -4.16
C GLU A 172 10.45 -14.80 -3.15
N ALA A 173 11.10 -13.84 -2.51
CA ALA A 173 10.44 -12.81 -1.73
C ALA A 173 10.85 -11.42 -2.24
N LYS A 174 9.93 -10.47 -2.23
CA LYS A 174 10.11 -9.11 -2.73
C LYS A 174 9.65 -8.09 -1.70
N ASN A 175 10.28 -6.91 -1.68
CA ASN A 175 9.93 -5.77 -0.82
C ASN A 175 9.90 -6.07 0.68
N LEU A 176 10.75 -6.98 1.14
CA LEU A 176 10.87 -7.27 2.56
C LEU A 176 11.26 -6.00 3.34
N CYS A 177 10.78 -5.90 4.57
CA CYS A 177 11.17 -4.83 5.48
C CYS A 177 12.66 -4.99 5.85
N PRO A 178 13.45 -3.90 5.86
CA PRO A 178 14.80 -3.92 6.41
C PRO A 178 14.72 -4.10 7.93
N MET A 179 15.53 -4.99 8.49
CA MET A 179 15.56 -5.30 9.92
C MET A 179 16.91 -4.98 10.56
N ASP A 180 17.94 -4.71 9.76
CA ASP A 180 19.28 -4.45 10.24
C ASP A 180 19.64 -2.95 10.22
N PRO A 181 20.56 -2.48 11.09
CA PRO A 181 20.98 -1.07 11.12
C PRO A 181 21.59 -0.55 9.81
N ASN A 182 22.04 -1.46 8.94
CA ASN A 182 22.57 -1.14 7.61
C ASN A 182 21.45 -0.85 6.57
N GLY A 183 20.17 -0.98 6.96
CA GLY A 183 19.03 -0.79 6.07
C GLY A 183 18.75 -1.97 5.13
N LEU A 184 19.30 -3.16 5.43
CA LEU A 184 19.06 -4.42 4.73
C LEU A 184 18.39 -5.44 5.67
N SER A 185 18.20 -6.65 5.14
CA SER A 185 17.75 -7.83 5.89
C SER A 185 18.44 -9.06 5.32
N ASP A 186 18.73 -10.04 6.19
CA ASP A 186 19.17 -11.40 5.82
C ASP A 186 18.02 -12.43 6.01
N PRO A 187 17.01 -12.44 5.11
CA PRO A 187 15.82 -13.24 5.31
C PRO A 187 16.05 -14.74 5.09
N TYR A 188 15.38 -15.56 5.88
CA TYR A 188 15.25 -17.00 5.68
C TYR A 188 13.79 -17.44 5.91
N VAL A 189 13.40 -18.58 5.35
CA VAL A 189 12.04 -19.12 5.46
C VAL A 189 12.05 -20.41 6.26
N ARG A 190 11.17 -20.52 7.26
CA ARG A 190 10.97 -21.72 8.06
C ARG A 190 9.57 -22.29 7.79
N VAL A 191 9.49 -23.47 7.19
CA VAL A 191 8.23 -24.17 6.94
C VAL A 191 7.97 -25.16 8.07
N LYS A 192 6.75 -25.15 8.63
CA LYS A 192 6.31 -26.08 9.68
C LYS A 192 4.92 -26.59 9.34
N ILE A 193 4.66 -27.86 9.60
CA ILE A 193 3.32 -28.44 9.60
C ILE A 193 2.83 -28.34 11.05
N LEU A 194 1.75 -27.57 11.28
CA LEU A 194 1.12 -27.46 12.59
C LEU A 194 0.04 -28.54 12.69
N SER A 195 0.05 -29.31 13.78
CA SER A 195 -1.09 -30.17 14.13
C SER A 195 -2.04 -29.36 15.03
N ASP A 196 -3.36 -29.59 14.93
CA ASP A 196 -4.40 -28.85 15.67
C ASP A 196 -4.27 -28.86 17.21
N ASN A 197 -3.32 -29.62 17.76
CA ASN A 197 -3.04 -29.72 19.20
C ASN A 197 -2.03 -28.70 19.73
N ILE A 198 -1.60 -27.71 18.95
CA ILE A 198 -0.68 -26.67 19.43
C ILE A 198 -1.51 -25.51 19.99
N GLN A 199 -1.66 -25.48 21.33
CA GLN A 199 -2.04 -24.26 22.03
C GLN A 199 -0.94 -23.22 21.77
N LEU A 200 -1.33 -22.10 21.16
CA LEU A 200 -0.46 -20.94 20.98
C LEU A 200 -0.31 -20.26 22.35
N GLU A 201 0.85 -20.46 23.00
CA GLU A 201 1.31 -19.60 24.11
C GLU A 201 1.85 -18.27 23.59
#